data_AF-A0A0E9Y2D7-F1
#
_entry.id   AF-A0A0E9Y2D7-F1
#
_cell.length_a   1.000
_cell.length_b   1.000
_cell.length_c   1.000
_cell.angle_alpha   90.00
_cell.angle_beta   90.00
_cell.angle_gamma   90.00
#
_symmetry.space_group_name_H-M   'P 1'
#
loop_
_entity.id
_entity.type
_entity.pdbx_description
1 polymer ?
#
loop_
_entity_poly.entity_id
_entity_poly.type
_entity_poly.pdbx_seq_one_letter_code
_entity_poly.pdbx_strand_id
1 'polypeptide(L)'
;MTRSFKAEISFASLSGEGSLNDINNWVSNKTEGKIKKLLSEPLPLDAKLVPLSAIYFKGLWMIPLLATKRSKAQFFNAGTQRVEVG
;
A
#
# COMPACT_ATOMS: atom_id res chain seq x y z
N MET A 1 16.92 -13.23 14.02
CA MET A 1 16.60 -12.04 13.20
C MET A 1 15.19 -12.03 12.60
N THR A 2 14.46 -13.15 12.53
CA THR A 2 13.06 -13.19 12.01
C THR A 2 11.95 -12.98 13.05
N ARG A 3 12.22 -13.17 14.35
CA ARG A 3 11.17 -13.13 15.39
C ARG A 3 10.60 -11.75 15.69
N SER A 4 11.36 -10.66 15.50
CA SER A 4 10.94 -9.32 15.94
C SER A 4 9.93 -8.64 15.00
N PHE A 5 9.95 -8.97 13.69
CA PHE A 5 9.13 -8.30 12.68
C PHE A 5 7.99 -9.15 12.12
N LYS A 6 7.87 -10.43 12.55
CA LYS A 6 6.98 -11.43 11.92
C LYS A 6 7.15 -11.47 10.38
N ALA A 7 8.38 -11.21 9.92
CA ALA A 7 8.72 -11.17 8.51
C ALA A 7 9.01 -12.58 7.99
N GLU A 8 8.68 -12.81 6.73
CA GLU A 8 9.04 -14.02 5.98
C GLU A 8 10.27 -13.73 5.12
N ILE A 9 11.16 -14.71 5.00
CA ILE A 9 12.30 -14.64 4.07
C ILE A 9 11.95 -15.52 2.87
N SER A 10 12.03 -14.96 1.67
CA SER A 10 11.85 -15.70 0.42
C SER A 10 13.14 -15.59 -0.41
N PHE A 11 13.60 -16.73 -0.93
CA PHE A 11 14.72 -16.80 -1.87
C PHE A 11 14.15 -17.03 -3.26
N ALA A 12 14.23 -16.02 -4.12
CA ALA A 12 13.73 -16.06 -5.48
C ALA A 12 14.58 -15.19 -6.40
N SER A 13 14.45 -15.38 -7.71
CA SER A 13 14.90 -14.37 -8.67
C SER A 13 14.13 -13.08 -8.41
N LEU A 14 14.81 -11.96 -8.25
CA LEU A 14 14.19 -10.65 -8.00
C LEU A 14 13.83 -9.91 -9.30
N SER A 15 14.35 -10.35 -10.44
CA SER A 15 14.21 -9.66 -11.71
C SER A 15 13.14 -10.27 -12.61
N GLY A 16 12.57 -9.43 -13.48
CA GLY A 16 11.63 -9.83 -14.52
C GLY A 16 10.17 -9.88 -14.08
N GLU A 17 9.28 -10.04 -15.07
CA GLU A 17 7.82 -10.01 -14.90
C GLU A 17 7.29 -11.09 -13.95
N GLY A 18 7.91 -12.26 -13.92
CA GLY A 18 7.53 -13.33 -12.98
C GLY A 18 7.67 -12.87 -11.53
N SER A 19 8.84 -12.32 -11.18
CA SER A 19 9.12 -11.82 -9.82
C SER A 19 8.21 -10.64 -9.45
N LEU A 20 7.94 -9.73 -10.40
CA LEU A 20 6.99 -8.64 -10.22
C LEU A 20 5.59 -9.15 -9.82
N ASN A 21 5.10 -10.16 -10.55
CA ASN A 21 3.80 -10.76 -10.28
C ASN A 21 3.79 -11.51 -8.94
N ASP A 22 4.84 -12.26 -8.63
CA ASP A 22 4.96 -13.01 -7.37
C ASP A 22 4.94 -12.07 -6.16
N ILE A 23 5.72 -10.99 -6.21
CA ILE A 23 5.76 -9.99 -5.13
C ILE A 23 4.39 -9.32 -4.96
N ASN A 24 3.77 -8.85 -6.06
CA ASN A 24 2.47 -8.20 -6.00
C ASN A 24 1.37 -9.14 -5.50
N ASN A 25 1.39 -10.41 -5.93
CA ASN A 25 0.46 -11.43 -5.45
C ASN A 25 0.66 -11.73 -3.97
N TRP A 26 1.91 -11.86 -3.51
CA TRP A 26 2.22 -12.05 -2.09
C TRP A 26 1.72 -10.87 -1.25
N VAL A 27 1.98 -9.62 -1.67
CA VAL A 27 1.49 -8.41 -0.96
C VAL A 27 -0.02 -8.36 -0.94
N SER A 28 -0.68 -8.61 -2.08
CA SER A 28 -2.14 -8.67 -2.17
C SER A 28 -2.69 -9.70 -1.20
N ASN A 29 -2.13 -10.90 -1.16
CA ASN A 29 -2.58 -11.96 -0.24
C ASN A 29 -2.36 -11.58 1.23
N LYS A 30 -1.19 -11.03 1.60
CA LYS A 30 -0.90 -10.58 2.97
C LYS A 30 -1.74 -9.39 3.43
N THR A 31 -2.29 -8.63 2.49
CA THR A 31 -3.12 -7.46 2.76
C THR A 31 -4.59 -7.70 2.43
N GLU A 32 -5.03 -8.96 2.26
CA GLU A 32 -6.42 -9.32 1.94
C GLU A 32 -6.98 -8.54 0.72
N GLY A 33 -6.14 -8.35 -0.29
CA GLY A 33 -6.45 -7.65 -1.53
C GLY A 33 -6.55 -6.12 -1.39
N LYS A 34 -6.23 -5.54 -0.23
CA LYS A 34 -6.27 -4.09 -0.02
C LYS A 34 -5.13 -3.36 -0.72
N ILE A 35 -3.98 -4.01 -0.87
CA ILE A 35 -2.84 -3.50 -1.65
C ILE A 35 -2.56 -4.50 -2.78
N LYS A 36 -3.14 -4.23 -3.96
CA LYS A 36 -3.05 -5.14 -5.13
C LYS A 36 -1.69 -5.10 -5.84
N LYS A 37 -1.05 -3.93 -5.84
CA LYS A 37 0.26 -3.70 -6.46
C LYS A 37 1.10 -2.87 -5.52
N LEU A 38 2.24 -3.41 -5.12
CA LEU A 38 3.29 -2.68 -4.41
C LEU A 38 4.37 -2.18 -5.38
N LEU A 39 4.69 -2.98 -6.39
CA LEU A 39 5.63 -2.66 -7.45
C LEU A 39 4.88 -2.44 -8.77
N SER A 40 5.27 -1.42 -9.51
CA SER A 40 4.74 -1.15 -10.87
C SER A 40 5.62 -1.72 -11.98
N GLU A 41 6.90 -1.94 -11.68
CA GLU A 41 7.92 -2.43 -12.61
C GLU A 41 8.78 -3.49 -11.90
N PRO A 42 9.43 -4.41 -12.64
CA PRO A 42 10.34 -5.38 -12.06
C PRO A 42 11.49 -4.74 -11.30
N LEU A 43 12.03 -5.42 -10.30
CA LEU A 43 13.23 -4.94 -9.60
C LEU A 43 14.45 -4.95 -10.54
N PRO A 44 15.44 -4.06 -10.30
CA PRO A 44 16.69 -4.04 -11.05
C PRO A 44 17.42 -5.40 -11.05
N LEU A 45 18.12 -5.72 -12.14
CA LEU A 45 18.86 -6.99 -12.31
C LEU A 45 19.97 -7.19 -11.27
N ASP A 46 20.51 -6.11 -10.73
CA ASP A 46 21.57 -6.11 -9.72
C ASP A 46 21.03 -6.18 -8.28
N ALA A 47 19.71 -6.15 -8.08
CA ALA A 47 19.10 -6.29 -6.76
C ALA A 47 19.45 -7.65 -6.13
N LYS A 48 20.00 -7.62 -4.90
CA LYS A 48 20.38 -8.82 -4.13
C LYS A 48 19.50 -9.08 -2.92
N LEU A 49 18.90 -8.02 -2.37
CA LEU A 49 18.02 -8.07 -1.21
C LEU A 49 17.11 -6.84 -1.24
N VAL A 50 15.82 -7.03 -0.98
CA VAL A 50 14.85 -5.93 -0.87
C VAL A 50 13.98 -6.13 0.37
N PRO A 51 14.00 -5.20 1.34
CA PRO A 51 13.03 -5.20 2.41
C PRO A 51 11.67 -4.68 1.89
N LEU A 52 10.62 -5.47 2.07
CA LEU A 52 9.26 -5.12 1.64
C LEU A 52 8.36 -4.92 2.86
N SER A 53 7.57 -3.85 2.85
CA SER A 53 6.55 -3.56 3.87
C SER A 53 5.32 -2.96 3.20
N ALA A 54 4.14 -3.38 3.64
CA ALA A 54 2.87 -2.88 3.15
C ALA A 54 1.90 -2.84 4.34
N ILE A 55 1.22 -1.70 4.52
CA ILE A 55 0.34 -1.47 5.66
C ILE A 55 -1.00 -0.92 5.16
N TYR A 56 -2.08 -1.57 5.55
CA TYR A 56 -3.45 -1.08 5.35
C TYR A 56 -4.10 -0.81 6.71
N PHE A 57 -4.72 0.35 6.85
CA PHE A 57 -5.43 0.73 8.06
C PHE A 57 -6.85 1.22 7.74
N LYS A 58 -7.84 0.65 8.41
CA LYS A 58 -9.23 1.12 8.40
C LYS A 58 -9.78 1.09 9.82
N GLY A 59 -9.66 2.22 10.51
CA GLY A 59 -10.22 2.42 11.83
C GLY A 59 -11.70 2.79 11.78
N LEU A 60 -12.41 2.46 12.86
CA LEU A 60 -13.74 3.00 13.13
C LEU A 60 -13.59 4.27 13.98
N TRP A 61 -14.39 5.29 13.65
CA TRP A 61 -14.52 6.45 14.51
C TRP A 61 -15.30 6.07 15.77
N MET A 62 -14.87 6.56 16.94
CA MET A 62 -15.64 6.43 18.17
C MET A 62 -17.01 7.11 18.05
N ILE A 63 -17.07 8.25 17.35
CA ILE A 63 -18.30 8.95 17.00
C ILE A 63 -18.37 9.06 15.46
N PRO A 64 -19.22 8.25 14.79
CA PRO A 64 -19.31 8.26 13.32
C PRO A 64 -19.87 9.57 12.75
N LEU A 65 -19.31 9.99 11.61
CA LEU A 65 -19.87 11.08 10.81
C LEU A 65 -21.19 10.64 10.17
N LEU A 66 -22.28 11.34 10.50
CA LEU A 66 -23.59 11.14 9.89
C LEU A 66 -23.55 11.49 8.40
N ALA A 67 -23.99 10.58 7.54
CA ALA A 67 -23.99 10.81 6.09
C ALA A 67 -24.81 12.04 5.68
N THR A 68 -25.87 12.36 6.43
CA THR A 68 -26.75 13.53 6.23
C THR A 68 -26.09 14.86 6.55
N LYS A 69 -24.93 14.85 7.22
CA LYS A 69 -24.15 16.06 7.54
C LYS A 69 -22.93 16.24 6.64
N ARG A 70 -22.88 15.55 5.50
CA ARG A 70 -21.83 15.71 4.49
C ARG A 70 -22.30 16.66 3.40
N SER A 71 -21.46 17.62 3.05
CA SER A 71 -21.67 18.54 1.94
C SER A 71 -20.34 18.87 1.29
N LYS A 72 -20.37 19.14 -0.01
CA LYS A 72 -19.21 19.63 -0.75
C LYS A 72 -18.73 20.96 -0.18
N ALA A 73 -17.40 21.12 -0.08
CA ALA A 73 -16.75 22.33 0.41
C ALA A 73 -15.44 22.59 -0.34
N GLN A 74 -14.98 23.84 -0.29
CA GLN A 74 -13.70 24.24 -0.87
C GLN A 74 -12.56 23.82 0.08
N PHE A 75 -11.59 23.10 -0.45
CA PHE A 75 -10.34 22.75 0.22
C PHE A 75 -9.15 23.39 -0.51
N PHE A 76 -8.15 23.82 0.25
CA PHE A 76 -6.95 24.46 -0.28
C PHE A 76 -5.76 23.51 -0.17
N ASN A 77 -5.39 22.87 -1.29
CA ASN A 77 -4.19 22.06 -1.37
C ASN A 77 -2.95 22.97 -1.26
N ALA A 78 -2.13 22.73 -0.23
CA ALA A 78 -0.95 23.54 0.10
C ALA A 78 -1.23 25.06 0.17
N GLY A 79 -2.46 25.45 0.54
CA GLY A 79 -2.86 26.85 0.70
C GLY A 79 -3.09 27.63 -0.61
N THR A 80 -2.95 27.01 -1.77
CA THR A 80 -2.94 27.73 -3.06
C THR A 80 -3.99 27.23 -4.03
N GLN A 81 -4.09 25.91 -4.24
CA GLN A 81 -5.00 25.34 -5.22
C GLN A 81 -6.33 24.98 -4.56
N ARG A 82 -7.42 25.54 -5.08
CA ARG A 82 -8.79 25.21 -4.67
C ARG A 82 -9.24 23.89 -5.32
N VAL A 83 -9.74 22.99 -4.50
CA VAL A 83 -10.35 21.73 -4.94
C VAL A 83 -11.65 21.53 -4.16
N GLU A 84 -12.70 21.10 -4.84
CA GLU A 84 -13.95 20.72 -4.17
C GLU A 84 -13.80 19.32 -3.56
N VAL A 85 -14.13 19.18 -2.27
CA VAL A 85 -14.09 17.92 -1.53
C VAL A 85 -15.42 17.69 -0.81
N GLY A 86 -15.90 16.45 -0.76
CA GLY A 86 -17.16 16.08 -0.10
C GLY A 86 -17.81 14.86 -0.70
#